data_AF-A0A9P6PCX2-F1
#
_entry.id   AF-A0A9P6PCX2-F1
#
_cell.length_a   1.000
_cell.length_b   1.000
_cell.length_c   1.000
_cell.angle_alpha   90.00
_cell.angle_beta   90.00
_cell.angle_gamma   90.00
#
_symmetry.space_group_name_H-M   'P 1'
#
loop_
_entity.id
_entity.type
_entity.pdbx_description
1 polymer ?
#
loop_
_entity_poly.entity_id
_entity_poly.type
_entity_poly.pdbx_seq_one_letter_code
_entity_poly.pdbx_strand_id
1 'polypeptide(L)'
;MKLFGLVSVLVAATASVCAQETAPMKNYNVSSPVRNGPYVVGQVLPCTYQLFPDIDSSVLHLNIQLQGATPGSNVSLTIGTDVDVTKTAASVMHNGNITYYEHSINYQIPTTVTPGSYNVEFIDTSTNTKLPIPIEIRAAAAPNPTSATTTGANGSKPSGIFVPGNSGSSTSPGLATKTLLALAAVAGVAFML
;
A
#
# COMPACT_ATOMS: atom_id res chain seq x y z
N MET A 1 30.54 13.48 41.56
CA MET A 1 29.56 12.36 41.56
C MET A 1 28.53 12.68 40.50
N LYS A 2 28.50 11.89 39.42
CA LYS A 2 27.60 12.08 38.26
C LYS A 2 26.41 11.14 38.42
N LEU A 3 25.20 11.65 38.28
CA LEU A 3 23.99 10.83 38.17
C LEU A 3 23.32 11.17 36.84
N PHE A 4 23.31 10.21 35.92
CA PHE A 4 22.67 10.29 34.61
C PHE A 4 21.19 9.91 34.75
N GLY A 5 20.30 10.75 34.23
CA GLY A 5 18.90 10.38 33.96
C GLY A 5 18.68 10.35 32.46
N LEU A 6 18.56 9.15 31.89
CA LEU A 6 18.12 8.90 30.51
C LEU A 6 16.66 8.46 30.56
N VAL A 7 15.77 9.22 29.92
CA VAL A 7 14.40 8.76 29.63
C VAL A 7 14.33 8.47 28.14
N SER A 8 14.26 7.18 27.83
CA SER A 8 14.14 6.60 26.49
C SER A 8 12.75 6.86 25.90
N VAL A 9 12.70 7.32 24.65
CA VAL A 9 11.48 7.35 23.83
C VAL A 9 11.26 5.96 23.25
N LEU A 10 10.17 5.31 23.65
CA LEU A 10 9.71 4.01 23.17
C LEU A 10 8.96 4.21 21.84
N VAL A 11 9.54 3.79 20.72
CA VAL A 11 8.84 3.66 19.44
C VAL A 11 8.17 2.29 19.40
N ALA A 12 6.83 2.27 19.49
CA ALA A 12 6.04 1.06 19.29
C ALA A 12 5.88 0.80 17.78
N ALA A 13 6.63 -0.17 17.26
CA ALA A 13 6.36 -0.77 15.95
C ALA A 13 5.24 -1.80 16.13
N THR A 14 4.01 -1.46 15.74
CA THR A 14 2.93 -2.43 15.64
C THR A 14 3.18 -3.31 14.41
N ALA A 15 3.67 -4.53 14.62
CA ALA A 15 3.64 -5.57 13.61
C ALA A 15 2.17 -5.93 13.35
N SER A 16 1.62 -5.45 12.24
CA SER A 16 0.33 -5.91 11.73
C SER A 16 0.50 -7.35 11.25
N VAL A 17 0.11 -8.31 12.09
CA VAL A 17 -0.02 -9.70 11.70
C VAL A 17 -1.17 -9.77 10.71
N CYS A 18 -0.87 -10.00 9.42
CA CYS A 18 -1.88 -10.30 8.43
C CYS A 18 -2.53 -11.62 8.84
N ALA A 19 -3.83 -11.62 9.17
CA ALA A 19 -4.56 -12.85 9.40
C ALA A 19 -4.62 -13.63 8.07
N GLN A 20 -4.01 -14.82 8.03
CA GLN A 20 -4.09 -15.70 6.87
C GLN A 20 -5.45 -16.40 6.86
N GLU A 21 -6.06 -16.46 5.68
CA GLU A 21 -7.39 -17.03 5.48
C GLU A 21 -7.24 -18.33 4.68
N THR A 22 -7.62 -19.45 5.28
CA THR A 22 -7.51 -20.77 4.63
C THR A 22 -8.70 -21.04 3.73
N ALA A 23 -8.42 -21.50 2.51
CA ALA A 23 -9.45 -21.89 1.55
C ALA A 23 -10.32 -23.06 2.08
N PRO A 24 -11.59 -23.18 1.66
CA PRO A 24 -12.48 -24.27 2.11
C PRO A 24 -11.91 -25.67 1.90
N MET A 25 -11.21 -25.87 0.77
CA MET A 25 -10.55 -27.13 0.41
C MET A 25 -9.19 -27.32 1.10
N LYS A 26 -8.72 -26.36 1.90
CA LYS A 26 -7.43 -26.34 2.59
C LYS A 26 -6.22 -26.55 1.67
N ASN A 27 -6.37 -26.20 0.41
CA ASN A 27 -5.37 -26.32 -0.65
C ASN A 27 -4.46 -25.09 -0.74
N TYR A 28 -4.94 -23.92 -0.30
CA TYR A 28 -4.14 -22.70 -0.22
C TYR A 28 -4.60 -21.82 0.94
N ASN A 29 -3.71 -20.92 1.36
CA ASN A 29 -4.00 -19.82 2.26
C ASN A 29 -3.87 -18.49 1.52
N VAL A 30 -4.63 -17.48 1.93
CA VAL A 30 -4.52 -16.12 1.43
C VAL A 30 -3.97 -15.23 2.54
N SER A 31 -2.88 -14.51 2.26
CA SER A 31 -2.28 -13.54 3.19
C SER A 31 -2.58 -12.09 2.82
N SER A 32 -2.99 -11.84 1.58
CA SER A 32 -3.42 -10.53 1.11
C SER A 32 -4.51 -10.67 0.02
N PRO A 33 -5.54 -9.81 -0.02
CA PRO A 33 -5.76 -8.65 0.82
C PRO A 33 -6.06 -8.97 2.29
N VAL A 34 -5.88 -7.97 3.16
CA VAL A 34 -6.26 -8.07 4.56
C VAL A 34 -7.78 -7.99 4.66
N ARG A 35 -8.38 -8.92 5.41
CA ARG A 35 -9.82 -8.93 5.67
C ARG A 35 -10.27 -7.59 6.29
N ASN A 36 -11.31 -7.00 5.70
CA ASN A 36 -11.84 -5.68 6.01
C ASN A 36 -10.79 -4.56 5.92
N GLY A 37 -9.73 -4.78 5.14
CA GLY A 37 -8.67 -3.80 4.92
C GLY A 37 -9.15 -2.62 4.06
N PRO A 38 -8.68 -1.40 4.33
CA PRO A 38 -8.94 -0.24 3.48
C PRO A 38 -7.99 -0.23 2.27
N TYR A 39 -8.56 -0.04 1.08
CA TYR A 39 -7.86 0.13 -0.17
C TYR A 39 -8.37 1.38 -0.89
N VAL A 40 -7.60 1.93 -1.82
CA VAL A 40 -7.93 3.21 -2.47
C VAL A 40 -7.96 3.02 -3.99
N VAL A 41 -8.95 3.62 -4.65
CA VAL A 41 -8.99 3.65 -6.11
C VAL A 41 -7.73 4.28 -6.70
N GLY A 42 -7.22 3.74 -7.80
CA GLY A 42 -5.95 4.17 -8.37
C GLY A 42 -4.72 3.71 -7.59
N GLN A 43 -4.86 2.87 -6.57
CA GLN A 43 -3.74 2.20 -5.89
C GLN A 43 -3.71 0.70 -6.19
N VAL A 44 -2.59 0.08 -5.82
CA VAL A 44 -2.37 -1.35 -5.97
C VAL A 44 -3.06 -2.10 -4.82
N LEU A 45 -3.84 -3.11 -5.19
CA LEU A 45 -4.41 -4.14 -4.34
C LEU A 45 -3.52 -5.38 -4.44
N PRO A 46 -2.73 -5.69 -3.40
CA PRO A 46 -1.93 -6.91 -3.36
C PRO A 46 -2.84 -8.12 -3.10
N CYS A 47 -2.72 -9.13 -3.96
CA CYS A 47 -3.37 -10.44 -3.81
C CYS A 47 -2.28 -11.49 -3.66
N THR A 48 -2.07 -12.00 -2.44
CA THR A 48 -1.01 -12.96 -2.13
C THR A 48 -1.61 -14.21 -1.53
N TYR A 49 -1.20 -15.36 -2.08
CA TYR A 49 -1.64 -16.68 -1.66
C TYR A 49 -0.46 -17.63 -1.53
N GLN A 50 -0.62 -18.63 -0.68
CA GLN A 50 0.40 -19.58 -0.28
C GLN A 50 -0.12 -20.99 -0.49
N LEU A 51 0.65 -21.82 -1.18
CA LEU A 51 0.39 -23.23 -1.40
C LEU A 51 1.23 -24.09 -0.46
N PHE A 52 0.60 -25.11 0.11
CA PHE A 52 1.32 -26.11 0.91
C PHE A 52 2.08 -27.09 0.00
N PRO A 53 3.22 -27.64 0.47
CA PRO A 53 4.06 -28.52 -0.33
C PRO A 53 3.34 -29.79 -0.80
N ASP A 54 2.40 -30.30 -0.01
CA ASP A 54 1.71 -31.57 -0.27
C ASP A 54 0.54 -31.47 -1.26
N ILE A 55 0.19 -30.26 -1.73
CA ILE A 55 -0.95 -30.04 -2.63
C ILE A 55 -0.57 -30.33 -4.09
N ASP A 56 -1.38 -31.06 -4.84
CA ASP A 56 -1.14 -31.19 -6.29
C ASP A 56 -1.55 -29.90 -7.01
N SER A 57 -0.56 -29.14 -7.48
CA SER A 57 -0.79 -27.90 -8.23
C SER A 57 -1.31 -28.13 -9.65
N SER A 58 -1.21 -29.36 -10.18
CA SER A 58 -1.64 -29.68 -11.55
C SER A 58 -3.15 -29.69 -11.72
N VAL A 59 -3.88 -29.88 -10.63
CA VAL A 59 -5.35 -29.88 -10.59
C VAL A 59 -5.92 -28.59 -10.03
N LEU A 60 -5.11 -27.72 -9.46
CA LEU A 60 -5.55 -26.47 -8.86
C LEU A 60 -5.57 -25.37 -9.92
N HIS A 61 -6.75 -24.89 -10.28
CA HIS A 61 -6.92 -23.75 -11.18
C HIS A 61 -7.52 -22.59 -10.41
N LEU A 62 -6.74 -21.54 -10.19
CA LEU A 62 -7.13 -20.43 -9.34
C LEU A 62 -7.46 -19.19 -10.18
N ASN A 63 -8.62 -18.59 -9.94
CA ASN A 63 -9.04 -17.32 -10.50
C ASN A 63 -9.23 -16.31 -9.37
N ILE A 64 -8.94 -15.04 -9.62
CA ILE A 64 -9.12 -13.97 -8.65
C ILE A 64 -10.00 -12.89 -9.27
N GLN A 65 -11.05 -12.50 -8.56
CA GLN A 65 -12.01 -11.50 -9.00
C GLN A 65 -12.34 -10.52 -7.89
N LEU A 66 -12.53 -9.26 -8.25
CA LEU A 66 -13.07 -8.23 -7.38
C LEU A 66 -14.57 -8.09 -7.65
N GLN A 67 -15.40 -8.40 -6.67
CA GLN A 67 -16.85 -8.35 -6.78
C GLN A 67 -17.44 -7.35 -5.79
N GLY A 68 -18.50 -6.65 -6.20
CA GLY A 68 -19.25 -5.78 -5.29
C GLY A 68 -19.90 -6.61 -4.18
N ALA A 69 -19.75 -6.19 -2.91
CA ALA A 69 -20.30 -6.94 -1.77
C ALA A 69 -21.82 -6.76 -1.59
N THR A 70 -22.41 -5.76 -2.25
CA THR A 70 -23.85 -5.51 -2.19
C THR A 70 -24.62 -6.56 -2.99
N PRO A 71 -25.64 -7.23 -2.40
CA PRO A 71 -26.50 -8.16 -3.12
C PRO A 71 -27.10 -7.51 -4.38
N GLY A 72 -26.93 -8.15 -5.55
CA GLY A 72 -27.39 -7.60 -6.84
C GLY A 72 -26.45 -6.60 -7.50
N SER A 73 -25.25 -6.36 -6.93
CA SER A 73 -24.21 -5.61 -7.62
C SER A 73 -23.72 -6.38 -8.85
N ASN A 74 -23.67 -5.70 -10.01
CA ASN A 74 -23.14 -6.26 -11.25
C ASN A 74 -21.64 -5.94 -11.44
N VAL A 75 -20.98 -5.42 -10.40
CA VAL A 75 -19.54 -5.13 -10.46
C VAL A 75 -18.78 -6.42 -10.26
N SER A 76 -18.21 -6.94 -11.36
CA SER A 76 -17.24 -8.02 -11.36
C SER A 76 -16.06 -7.62 -12.23
N LEU A 77 -14.89 -7.52 -11.61
CA LEU A 77 -13.64 -7.14 -12.25
C LEU A 77 -12.65 -8.29 -12.10
N THR A 78 -12.15 -8.79 -13.23
CA THR A 78 -11.14 -9.83 -13.23
C THR A 78 -9.80 -9.27 -12.74
N ILE A 79 -9.27 -9.87 -11.67
CA ILE A 79 -7.91 -9.58 -11.18
C ILE A 79 -6.90 -10.49 -11.88
N GLY A 80 -7.21 -11.77 -11.98
CA GLY A 80 -6.38 -12.77 -12.64
C GLY A 80 -7.17 -14.01 -13.01
N THR A 81 -6.80 -14.63 -14.12
CA THR A 81 -7.35 -15.89 -14.61
C THR A 81 -6.23 -16.91 -14.73
N ASP A 82 -6.48 -18.13 -14.25
CA ASP A 82 -5.51 -19.22 -14.21
C ASP A 82 -4.17 -18.75 -13.64
N VAL A 83 -4.24 -18.20 -12.43
CA VAL A 83 -3.09 -17.58 -11.77
C VAL A 83 -2.04 -18.64 -11.43
N ASP A 84 -0.78 -18.23 -11.42
CA ASP A 84 0.34 -19.14 -11.24
C ASP A 84 0.27 -19.90 -9.90
N VAL A 85 0.30 -21.22 -9.97
CA VAL A 85 0.32 -22.13 -8.82
C VAL A 85 1.56 -23.02 -8.83
N THR A 86 2.55 -22.70 -9.67
CA THR A 86 3.72 -23.53 -9.88
C THR A 86 4.68 -23.48 -8.69
N LYS A 87 5.09 -24.66 -8.24
CA LYS A 87 6.01 -24.82 -7.11
C LYS A 87 7.44 -24.80 -7.61
N THR A 88 8.07 -23.63 -7.61
CA THR A 88 9.45 -23.46 -8.07
C THR A 88 10.34 -22.97 -6.94
N ALA A 89 11.65 -23.01 -7.16
CA ALA A 89 12.62 -22.42 -6.23
C ALA A 89 12.49 -20.89 -6.11
N ALA A 90 11.76 -20.23 -7.02
CA ALA A 90 11.52 -18.78 -6.96
C ALA A 90 10.31 -18.43 -6.08
N SER A 91 9.34 -19.35 -5.93
CA SER A 91 8.16 -19.16 -5.09
C SER A 91 8.30 -19.78 -3.70
N VAL A 92 9.33 -20.61 -3.46
CA VAL A 92 9.54 -21.24 -2.16
C VAL A 92 9.90 -20.22 -1.08
N MET A 93 9.22 -20.34 0.05
CA MET A 93 9.41 -19.54 1.25
C MET A 93 9.53 -20.46 2.46
N HIS A 94 10.29 -20.00 3.44
CA HIS A 94 10.50 -20.71 4.70
C HIS A 94 10.13 -19.80 5.87
N ASN A 95 9.21 -20.27 6.71
CA ASN A 95 8.90 -19.62 7.98
C ASN A 95 9.12 -20.62 9.12
N GLY A 96 10.28 -20.54 9.77
CA GLY A 96 10.73 -21.54 10.72
C GLY A 96 10.90 -22.91 10.05
N ASN A 97 10.18 -23.92 10.54
CA ASN A 97 10.21 -25.29 9.99
C ASN A 97 9.14 -25.55 8.91
N ILE A 98 8.39 -24.52 8.49
CA ILE A 98 7.32 -24.65 7.51
C ILE A 98 7.83 -24.12 6.17
N THR A 99 7.78 -24.98 5.15
CA THR A 99 7.99 -24.61 3.74
C THR A 99 6.64 -24.38 3.07
N TYR A 100 6.49 -23.30 2.33
CA TYR A 100 5.32 -23.00 1.52
C TYR A 100 5.75 -22.32 0.21
N TYR A 101 4.85 -22.27 -0.76
CA TYR A 101 5.08 -21.60 -2.04
C TYR A 101 4.17 -20.38 -2.13
N GLU A 102 4.74 -19.19 -2.17
CA GLU A 102 4.01 -17.93 -2.20
C GLU A 102 3.96 -17.35 -3.60
N HIS A 103 2.79 -16.86 -3.98
CA HIS A 103 2.55 -16.16 -5.23
C HIS A 103 1.77 -14.87 -4.94
N SER A 104 2.10 -13.82 -5.69
CA SER A 104 1.51 -12.51 -5.52
C SER A 104 1.13 -11.88 -6.86
N ILE A 105 -0.04 -11.25 -6.89
CA ILE A 105 -0.53 -10.44 -8.00
C ILE A 105 -0.84 -9.05 -7.47
N ASN A 106 -0.30 -8.04 -8.14
CA ASN A 106 -0.53 -6.64 -7.82
C ASN A 106 -1.58 -6.08 -8.77
N TYR A 107 -2.82 -6.01 -8.31
CA TYR A 107 -3.94 -5.50 -9.11
C TYR A 107 -4.06 -3.99 -8.97
N GLN A 108 -4.01 -3.26 -10.08
CA GLN A 108 -4.24 -1.82 -10.07
C GLN A 108 -5.75 -1.55 -10.01
N ILE A 109 -6.26 -1.04 -8.88
CA ILE A 109 -7.68 -0.69 -8.75
C ILE A 109 -7.99 0.47 -9.73
N PRO A 110 -8.90 0.31 -10.70
CA PRO A 110 -9.25 1.39 -11.61
C PRO A 110 -9.84 2.59 -10.85
N THR A 111 -9.53 3.82 -11.29
CA THR A 111 -10.10 5.05 -10.72
C THR A 111 -11.60 5.21 -10.99
N THR A 112 -12.16 4.39 -11.89
CA THR A 112 -13.59 4.32 -12.21
C THR A 112 -14.39 3.48 -11.23
N VAL A 113 -13.74 2.70 -10.37
CA VAL A 113 -14.41 1.91 -9.34
C VAL A 113 -15.07 2.86 -8.34
N THR A 114 -16.34 2.63 -8.05
CA THR A 114 -17.06 3.39 -7.02
C THR A 114 -16.56 3.02 -5.63
N PRO A 115 -16.30 3.97 -4.73
CA PRO A 115 -16.00 3.64 -3.34
C PRO A 115 -17.13 2.83 -2.68
N GLY A 116 -16.79 1.83 -1.87
CA GLY A 116 -17.75 0.95 -1.21
C GLY A 116 -17.16 -0.37 -0.72
N SER A 117 -18.04 -1.29 -0.34
CA SER A 117 -17.67 -2.63 0.12
C SER A 117 -17.55 -3.61 -1.05
N TYR A 118 -16.45 -4.35 -1.09
CA TYR A 118 -16.15 -5.34 -2.12
C TYR A 118 -15.66 -6.65 -1.48
N ASN A 119 -15.72 -7.73 -2.25
CA ASN A 119 -15.09 -9.00 -1.93
C ASN A 119 -14.03 -9.29 -2.98
N VAL A 120 -12.83 -9.64 -2.54
CA VAL A 120 -11.85 -10.31 -3.41
C VAL A 120 -12.11 -11.80 -3.29
N GLU A 121 -12.63 -12.39 -4.36
CA GLU A 121 -12.93 -13.81 -4.43
C GLU A 121 -11.77 -14.55 -5.06
N PHE A 122 -11.17 -15.46 -4.26
CA PHE A 122 -10.28 -16.50 -4.76
C PHE A 122 -11.13 -17.71 -5.09
N ILE A 123 -11.13 -18.10 -6.36
CA ILE A 123 -12.03 -19.10 -6.92
C ILE A 123 -11.19 -20.25 -7.44
N ASP A 124 -11.31 -21.41 -6.81
CA ASP A 124 -10.79 -22.66 -7.37
C ASP A 124 -11.80 -23.16 -8.41
N THR A 125 -11.46 -23.03 -9.69
CA THR A 125 -12.36 -23.42 -10.78
C THR A 125 -12.49 -24.92 -10.95
N SER A 126 -11.56 -25.71 -10.41
CA SER A 126 -11.61 -27.18 -10.48
C SER A 126 -12.66 -27.74 -9.53
N THR A 127 -12.78 -27.14 -8.34
CA THR A 127 -13.75 -27.56 -7.30
C THR A 127 -14.97 -26.64 -7.21
N ASN A 128 -14.98 -25.53 -7.94
CA ASN A 128 -15.95 -24.45 -7.85
C ASN A 128 -16.08 -23.84 -6.44
N THR A 129 -15.03 -23.96 -5.63
CA THR A 129 -15.02 -23.40 -4.27
C THR A 129 -14.53 -21.96 -4.28
N LYS A 130 -15.09 -21.14 -3.40
CA LYS A 130 -14.81 -19.71 -3.33
C LYS A 130 -14.37 -19.33 -1.94
N LEU A 131 -13.34 -18.51 -1.85
CA LEU A 131 -12.91 -17.84 -0.63
C LEU A 131 -13.10 -16.33 -0.80
N PRO A 132 -14.21 -15.75 -0.31
CA PRO A 132 -14.44 -14.31 -0.35
C PRO A 132 -13.69 -13.61 0.79
N ILE A 133 -12.82 -12.66 0.43
CA ILE A 133 -12.14 -11.77 1.37
C ILE A 133 -12.79 -10.39 1.29
N PRO A 134 -13.59 -9.97 2.30
CA PRO A 134 -14.21 -8.66 2.29
C PRO A 134 -13.16 -7.56 2.43
N ILE A 135 -13.32 -6.47 1.69
CA ILE A 135 -12.47 -5.28 1.71
C ILE A 135 -13.31 -4.00 1.56
N GLU A 136 -12.72 -2.86 1.90
CA GLU A 136 -13.32 -1.54 1.69
C GLU A 136 -12.50 -0.75 0.67
N ILE A 137 -13.12 -0.32 -0.43
CA ILE A 137 -12.48 0.57 -1.42
C ILE A 137 -12.92 2.01 -1.16
N ARG A 138 -11.95 2.91 -1.05
CA ARG A 138 -12.12 4.33 -0.75
C ARG A 138 -11.78 5.19 -1.95
N ALA A 139 -12.34 6.40 -1.97
CA ALA A 139 -11.99 7.41 -2.95
C ALA A 139 -10.52 7.82 -2.83
N ALA A 140 -9.89 8.20 -3.95
CA ALA A 140 -8.58 8.81 -3.92
C ALA A 140 -8.64 10.12 -3.12
N ALA A 141 -7.61 10.38 -2.31
CA ALA A 141 -7.48 11.66 -1.63
C ALA A 141 -7.43 12.77 -2.68
N ALA A 142 -8.23 13.82 -2.48
CA ALA A 142 -8.13 15.01 -3.32
C ALA A 142 -6.71 15.58 -3.18
N PRO A 143 -6.08 16.05 -4.27
CA PRO A 143 -4.83 16.79 -4.15
C PRO A 143 -5.09 18.01 -3.26
N ASN A 144 -4.39 18.11 -2.13
CA ASN A 144 -4.47 19.26 -1.25
C ASN A 144 -4.14 20.52 -2.08
N PRO A 145 -5.01 21.55 -2.10
CA PRO A 145 -4.59 22.83 -2.63
C PRO A 145 -3.48 23.35 -1.72
N THR A 146 -2.27 23.47 -2.25
CA THR A 146 -1.21 24.27 -1.63
C THR A 146 -1.84 25.62 -1.27
N SER A 147 -1.82 25.98 0.02
CA SER A 147 -2.42 27.22 0.51
C SER A 147 -1.95 28.39 -0.34
N ALA A 148 -2.85 28.96 -1.15
CA ALA A 148 -2.65 30.27 -1.71
C ALA A 148 -2.71 31.27 -0.56
N THR A 149 -1.57 31.88 -0.21
CA THR A 149 -1.52 32.99 0.74
C THR A 149 -2.19 34.21 0.08
N THR A 150 -3.51 34.30 0.20
CA THR A 150 -4.28 35.51 -0.09
C THR A 150 -4.27 36.40 1.15
N THR A 151 -3.35 37.36 1.21
CA THR A 151 -3.55 38.57 2.04
C THR A 151 -4.48 39.50 1.29
N GLY A 152 -5.76 39.51 1.70
CA GLY A 152 -6.76 40.46 1.23
C GLY A 152 -6.61 41.82 1.90
N ALA A 153 -7.04 42.88 1.21
CA ALA A 153 -7.57 44.07 1.84
C ALA A 153 -8.56 44.77 0.88
N ASN A 154 -9.78 44.96 1.37
CA ASN A 154 -10.79 45.88 0.85
C ASN A 154 -10.19 47.29 0.68
N GLY A 155 -10.55 47.98 -0.40
CA GLY A 155 -10.24 49.41 -0.54
C GLY A 155 -10.66 49.97 -1.89
N SER A 156 -11.74 50.73 -1.88
CA SER A 156 -12.32 51.50 -2.98
C SER A 156 -11.30 52.28 -3.82
N LYS A 157 -11.49 52.34 -5.15
CA LYS A 157 -10.90 53.38 -6.01
C LYS A 157 -11.85 54.58 -6.08
N PRO A 158 -11.34 55.82 -5.98
CA PRO A 158 -11.11 56.55 -7.23
C PRO A 158 -9.71 57.21 -7.33
N SER A 159 -9.22 57.20 -8.57
CA SER A 159 -8.45 58.21 -9.32
C SER A 159 -7.43 59.13 -8.62
N GLY A 160 -6.16 59.06 -9.09
CA GLY A 160 -5.12 60.11 -9.01
C GLY A 160 -3.81 59.59 -9.62
N ILE A 161 -3.45 59.94 -10.86
CA ILE A 161 -2.66 61.10 -11.32
C ILE A 161 -1.12 60.90 -11.16
N PHE A 162 -0.46 60.54 -12.28
CA PHE A 162 0.92 60.85 -12.71
C PHE A 162 2.13 60.37 -11.87
N VAL A 163 3.33 60.00 -12.37
CA VAL A 163 4.01 59.65 -13.64
C VAL A 163 5.44 59.17 -13.21
N PRO A 164 6.23 58.46 -14.04
CA PRO A 164 7.18 57.42 -13.63
C PRO A 164 8.64 57.89 -13.50
N GLY A 165 9.48 57.04 -12.90
CA GLY A 165 10.94 57.18 -12.90
C GLY A 165 11.61 55.82 -13.14
N ASN A 166 12.14 55.66 -14.34
CA ASN A 166 12.69 54.44 -14.92
C ASN A 166 14.21 54.32 -14.71
N SER A 167 14.65 53.09 -14.41
CA SER A 167 15.92 52.43 -14.78
C SER A 167 17.29 53.00 -14.37
N GLY A 168 18.08 52.14 -13.72
CA GLY A 168 19.53 52.26 -13.57
C GLY A 168 20.15 51.04 -12.89
N SER A 169 20.65 50.10 -13.69
CA SER A 169 21.25 48.81 -13.36
C SER A 169 22.49 48.84 -12.43
N SER A 170 22.65 47.83 -11.57
CA SER A 170 23.72 46.81 -11.61
C SER A 170 24.05 46.18 -10.24
N THR A 171 24.49 44.91 -10.30
CA THR A 171 25.09 44.04 -9.25
C THR A 171 24.16 43.08 -8.48
N SER A 172 23.93 41.91 -9.08
CA SER A 172 24.01 40.60 -8.39
C SER A 172 25.50 40.20 -8.24
N PRO A 173 25.94 39.11 -7.55
CA PRO A 173 25.21 37.99 -6.92
C PRO A 173 25.81 37.48 -5.56
N GLY A 174 25.25 36.40 -5.01
CA GLY A 174 25.90 35.50 -4.01
C GLY A 174 24.86 34.63 -3.31
N LEU A 175 24.62 33.34 -3.61
CA LEU A 175 25.45 32.12 -3.58
C LEU A 175 26.16 31.84 -2.23
N ALA A 176 25.53 31.01 -1.39
CA ALA A 176 26.15 30.00 -0.49
C ALA A 176 25.00 29.19 0.17
N THR A 177 24.67 27.94 -0.16
CA THR A 177 25.44 26.68 -0.17
C THR A 177 25.63 26.06 1.23
N LYS A 178 24.86 24.97 1.45
CA LYS A 178 25.18 23.72 2.18
C LYS A 178 25.41 23.75 3.70
N THR A 179 24.69 22.86 4.39
CA THR A 179 25.32 22.02 5.43
C THR A 179 24.68 20.62 5.42
N LEU A 180 25.44 19.66 4.88
CA LEU A 180 25.34 18.23 5.18
C LEU A 180 25.88 18.01 6.60
N LEU A 181 25.19 17.25 7.44
CA LEU A 181 25.84 16.52 8.53
C LEU A 181 25.61 15.02 8.32
N ALA A 182 26.70 14.36 7.96
CA ALA A 182 26.91 12.93 8.10
C ALA A 182 27.57 12.64 9.47
N LEU A 183 27.58 11.35 9.85
CA LEU A 183 28.33 10.61 10.90
C LEU A 183 27.40 9.94 11.93
N ALA A 184 27.63 8.73 12.43
CA ALA A 184 28.64 7.68 12.26
C ALA A 184 27.99 6.40 12.85
N ALA A 185 28.01 5.25 12.17
CA ALA A 185 28.90 4.10 12.43
C ALA A 185 29.10 3.68 13.91
N VAL A 186 29.05 2.35 14.12
CA VAL A 186 29.65 1.47 15.15
C VAL A 186 28.56 0.51 15.70
N ALA A 187 28.44 -0.73 15.21
CA ALA A 187 29.30 -1.92 15.37
C ALA A 187 29.32 -2.50 16.79
N GLY A 188 28.80 -3.73 16.93
CA GLY A 188 29.36 -4.75 17.83
C GLY A 188 28.46 -5.40 18.90
N VAL A 189 28.38 -6.74 18.80
CA VAL A 189 28.37 -7.76 19.90
C VAL A 189 26.98 -7.99 20.56
N ALA A 190 26.43 -9.19 20.82
CA ALA A 190 26.89 -10.59 20.96
C ALA A 190 25.63 -11.50 20.82
N PHE A 191 25.64 -12.77 20.36
CA PHE A 191 26.21 -13.99 20.94
C PHE A 191 25.89 -14.22 22.44
N MET A 192 25.29 -15.39 22.74
CA MET A 192 25.00 -16.02 24.05
C MET A 192 23.57 -15.85 24.59
N LEU A 193 22.73 -16.85 24.32
CA LEU A 193 22.25 -17.83 25.31
C LEU A 193 21.70 -19.07 24.61
#